data_AF-A0A3D5U923-F1
#
_entry.id   AF-A0A3D5U923-F1
#
_cell.length_a   1.000
_cell.length_b   1.000
_cell.length_c   1.000
_cell.angle_alpha   90.00
_cell.angle_beta   90.00
_cell.angle_gamma   90.00
#
_symmetry.space_group_name_H-M   'P 1'
#
loop_
_entity.id
_entity.type
_entity.pdbx_description
1 polymer ?
#
loop_
_entity_poly.entity_id
_entity_poly.type
_entity_poly.pdbx_seq_one_letter_code
_entity_poly.pdbx_strand_id
1 'polypeptide(L)' 'DGAQRSLAITPDGPKGPLGTIHPGMFQLALLARIPIVGVACHTNREWVFNSWDRFRFPKPFAKILIE' A
#
# COMPACT_ATOMS: atom_id res chain seq x y z
N ASP A 1 -14.99 -23.81 -8.29
CA ASP A 1 -13.54 -23.66 -8.05
C ASP A 1 -13.23 -22.86 -6.80
N GLY A 2 -12.93 -23.56 -5.71
CA GLY A 2 -12.65 -23.01 -4.38
C GLY A 2 -11.28 -22.36 -4.23
N ALA A 3 -10.87 -21.54 -5.21
CA ALA A 3 -9.63 -20.78 -5.10
C ALA A 3 -9.83 -19.62 -4.12
N GLN A 4 -9.18 -19.67 -2.96
CA GLN A 4 -9.08 -18.54 -2.04
C GLN A 4 -8.32 -17.41 -2.74
N ARG A 5 -8.93 -16.22 -2.83
CA ARG A 5 -8.34 -15.04 -3.47
C ARG A 5 -8.05 -13.98 -2.43
N SER A 6 -6.87 -13.39 -2.51
CA SER A 6 -6.45 -12.27 -1.67
C SER A 6 -6.51 -10.99 -2.49
N LEU A 7 -7.07 -9.92 -1.90
CA LEU A 7 -7.15 -8.60 -2.51
C LEU A 7 -6.10 -7.69 -1.87
N ALA A 8 -5.24 -7.08 -2.68
CA ALA A 8 -4.29 -6.06 -2.25
C ALA A 8 -4.64 -4.72 -2.89
N ILE A 9 -4.71 -3.67 -2.07
CA ILE A 9 -5.02 -2.30 -2.50
C ILE A 9 -3.97 -1.41 -1.88
N THR A 10 -3.34 -0.55 -2.69
CA THR A 10 -2.53 0.53 -2.15
C THR A 10 -3.48 1.65 -1.71
N PRO A 11 -3.40 2.13 -0.45
CA PRO A 11 -4.39 3.07 0.10
C PRO A 11 -4.32 4.47 -0.53
N ASP A 12 -3.21 4.76 -1.21
CA ASP A 12 -2.81 6.00 -1.86
C ASP A 12 -3.32 6.13 -3.31
N GLY A 13 -4.62 5.88 -3.52
CA GLY A 13 -5.34 6.10 -4.78
C GLY A 13 -5.15 7.52 -5.41
N PRO A 14 -5.77 7.80 -6.57
CA PRO A 14 -5.36 8.91 -7.44
C PRO A 14 -5.27 10.27 -6.73
N LYS A 15 -4.15 10.98 -6.96
CA LYS A 15 -3.80 12.34 -6.51
C LYS A 15 -4.63 12.84 -5.31
N GLY A 16 -4.29 12.36 -4.12
CA GLY A 16 -4.76 12.93 -2.84
C GLY A 16 -3.60 13.59 -2.07
N PRO A 17 -3.87 14.28 -0.94
CA PRO A 17 -2.82 14.68 -0.03
C PRO A 17 -2.01 13.48 0.45
N LEU A 18 -0.68 13.61 0.42
CA LEU A 18 0.25 12.55 0.82
C LEU A 18 -0.10 11.99 2.20
N GLY A 19 -0.09 10.65 2.34
CA GLY A 19 -0.35 9.99 3.62
C GLY A 19 -1.82 9.92 4.02
N THR A 20 -2.75 10.19 3.10
CA THR A 20 -4.19 10.09 3.37
C THR A 20 -4.77 8.81 2.75
N ILE A 21 -5.56 8.09 3.55
CA ILE A 21 -6.23 6.86 3.14
C ILE A 21 -7.58 7.19 2.50
N HIS A 22 -7.89 6.60 1.35
CA HIS A 22 -9.19 6.78 0.71
C HIS A 22 -10.29 5.99 1.43
N PRO A 23 -11.43 6.61 1.80
CA PRO A 23 -12.49 5.94 2.56
C PRO A 23 -13.12 4.76 1.80
N GLY A 24 -13.04 4.76 0.46
CA GLY A 24 -13.58 3.70 -0.39
C GLY A 24 -13.02 2.31 -0.08
N MET A 25 -11.80 2.19 0.44
CA MET A 25 -11.24 0.88 0.82
C MET A 25 -11.99 0.25 2.00
N PHE A 26 -12.42 1.06 2.97
CA PHE A 26 -13.19 0.59 4.12
C PHE A 26 -14.60 0.17 3.69
N GLN A 27 -15.21 0.94 2.79
CA GLN A 27 -16.51 0.61 2.23
C GLN A 27 -16.45 -0.71 1.45
N LEU A 28 -15.40 -0.93 0.66
CA LEU A 28 -15.22 -2.17 -0.09
C LEU A 28 -15.05 -3.38 0.84
N ALA A 29 -14.21 -3.27 1.86
CA ALA A 29 -14.03 -4.33 2.85
C ALA A 29 -15.33 -4.67 3.59
N LEU A 30 -16.10 -3.63 3.96
CA LEU A 30 -17.41 -3.78 4.59
C LEU A 30 -18.41 -4.51 3.68
N LEU A 31 -18.51 -4.09 2.42
CA LEU A 31 -19.42 -4.70 1.43
C LEU A 31 -19.03 -6.15 1.11
N ALA A 32 -17.73 -6.42 1.00
CA ALA A 32 -17.20 -7.76 0.73
C ALA A 32 -17.17 -8.67 1.98
N ARG A 33 -17.40 -8.12 3.18
CA ARG A 33 -17.32 -8.81 4.48
C ARG A 33 -15.97 -9.51 4.71
N ILE A 34 -14.88 -8.84 4.33
CA ILE A 34 -13.51 -9.34 4.48
C ILE A 34 -12.74 -8.54 5.54
N PRO A 35 -11.81 -9.17 6.28
CA PRO A 35 -10.93 -8.44 7.18
C PRO A 35 -9.95 -7.56 6.40
N ILE A 36 -9.53 -6.46 7.03
CA ILE A 36 -8.45 -5.61 6.52
C ILE A 36 -7.17 -5.99 7.25
N VAL A 37 -6.11 -6.27 6.49
CA VAL A 37 -4.76 -6.49 7.02
C VAL A 37 -3.88 -5.35 6.53
N GLY A 38 -3.33 -4.59 7.47
CA GLY A 38 -2.34 -3.56 7.16
C GLY A 38 -1.01 -4.21 6.82
N VAL A 39 -0.34 -3.72 5.77
CA VAL A 39 1.01 -4.12 5.40
C VAL A 39 1.81 -2.86 5.13
N ALA A 40 2.99 -2.76 5.74
CA ALA A 40 3.95 -1.70 5.53
C ALA A 40 5.30 -2.29 5.08
N CYS A 41 6.01 -1.51 4.26
CA CYS A 41 7.33 -1.87 3.77
C CYS A 41 8.32 -0.76 4.11
N HIS A 42 9.38 -1.12 4.80
CA HIS A 42 10.49 -0.24 5.14
C HIS A 42 11.75 -0.68 4.42
N THR A 43 12.58 0.26 3.99
CA THR A 43 13.87 -0.02 3.37
C THR A 43 14.96 0.81 4.01
N ASN A 44 16.15 0.22 4.18
CA ASN A 44 17.29 0.92 4.73
C ASN A 44 17.96 1.89 3.74
N ARG A 45 17.71 1.73 2.43
CA ARG A 45 18.32 2.52 1.36
C ARG A 45 17.33 2.70 0.21
N GLU A 46 17.03 3.94 -0.13
CA GLU A 46 16.02 4.27 -1.15
C GLU A 46 16.36 5.52 -1.95
N TRP A 47 15.75 5.60 -3.14
CA TRP A 47 15.54 6.86 -3.84
C TRP A 47 14.12 7.35 -3.54
N VAL A 48 14.00 8.63 -3.22
CA VAL A 48 12.71 9.31 -3.07
C VAL A 48 12.54 10.22 -4.27
N PHE A 49 11.53 9.95 -5.09
CA PHE A 49 11.25 10.77 -6.27
C PHE A 49 10.56 12.07 -5.87
N ASN A 50 10.81 13.13 -6.63
CA ASN A 50 10.11 14.41 -6.49
C ASN A 50 8.75 14.37 -7.21
N SER A 51 7.92 13.40 -6.83
CA SER A 51 6.56 13.22 -7.30
C SER A 51 5.56 13.63 -6.21
N TRP A 52 4.29 13.82 -6.59
CA TRP A 52 3.24 14.25 -5.66
C TRP A 52 3.07 13.32 -4.45
N ASP A 53 3.34 12.04 -4.67
CA ASP A 53 3.27 10.93 -3.71
C ASP A 53 4.61 10.62 -3.05
N ARG A 54 5.69 11.35 -3.37
CA ARG A 54 7.04 11.10 -2.84
C ARG A 54 7.45 9.63 -2.98
N PHE A 55 7.22 9.04 -4.15
CA PHE A 55 7.43 7.61 -4.40
C PHE A 55 8.80 7.16 -3.89
N ARG A 56 8.84 6.04 -3.16
CA ARG A 56 10.04 5.50 -2.53
C ARG A 56 10.42 4.21 -3.24
N PHE A 57 11.60 4.18 -3.86
CA PHE A 57 12.11 2.98 -4.54
C PHE A 57 13.39 2.47 -3.87
N PRO A 58 13.42 1.20 -3.42
CA PRO A 58 14.60 0.65 -2.77
C PRO A 58 15.79 0.61 -3.73
N LYS A 59 16.98 0.96 -3.22
CA LYS A 59 18.22 0.83 -4.00
C LYS A 59 18.57 -0.65 -4.19
N PRO A 60 19.33 -1.02 -5.23
CA PRO A 60 19.91 -2.36 -5.33
C PRO A 60 20.63 -2.75 -4.04
N PHE A 61 20.41 -3.99 -3.58
CA PHE A 61 20.95 -4.54 -2.33
C PHE A 61 20.50 -3.81 -1.04
N ALA A 62 19.40 -3.06 -1.09
CA ALA A 62 18.73 -2.59 0.11
C ALA A 62 18.08 -3.76 0.87
N LYS A 63 18.02 -3.64 2.19
CA LYS A 63 17.26 -4.56 3.06
C LYS A 63 15.86 -4.02 3.19
N ILE A 64 14.88 -4.89 2.95
CA ILE A 64 13.45 -4.58 3.08
C ILE A 64 12.92 -5.30 4.33
N LEU A 65 12.24 -4.55 5.20
CA LEU A 65 11.43 -5.06 6.30
C LEU A 65 9.96 -4.95 5.89
N ILE A 66 9.22 -6.04 6.02
CA ILE A 66 7.78 -6.11 5.77
C ILE A 66 7.11 -6.37 7.11
N GLU A 67 6.16 -5.52 7.50
CA GLU A 67 5.38 -5.65 8.74
C GLU A 67 3.88 -5.47 8.51
#